data_AF-A0A9D6AFN2-F1
#
_entry.id   AF-A0A9D6AFN2-F1
#
_cell.length_a   1.000
_cell.length_b   1.000
_cell.length_c   1.000
_cell.angle_alpha   90.00
_cell.angle_beta   90.00
_cell.angle_gamma   90.00
#
_symmetry.space_group_name_H-M   'P 1'
#
loop_
_entity.id
_entity.type
_entity.pdbx_description
1 polymer ?
#
loop_
_entity_poly.entity_id
_entity_poly.type
_entity_poly.pdbx_seq_one_letter_code
_entity_poly.pdbx_strand_id
1 'polypeptide(L)'
;VLVATVRALKYNGGVANADLNQQNVEALKEGIPNLLRHVDNIQTVYGLPVVVAINAFPTDTAEELALVEEECKKRGVNVVLSEVWAKGGKGGQALAEEVMRLCQTESKLTFAYDVKESLKQKITDIATKIYHADGVEFAPSAAKQLQQLEELGFGELPICMAKTQYSFTDDQTKLGAPENFKITVREVRVSAGAGFVVCLTGSIMTMPGLPKVPAAEHIDVLDDGRIVGLF
;
A
#
# COMPACT_ATOMS: atom_id res chain seq x y z
N VAL A 1 10.32 2.69 6.45
CA VAL A 1 9.34 3.60 7.08
C VAL A 1 7.98 3.32 6.49
N LEU A 2 6.97 3.12 7.34
CA LEU A 2 5.57 2.94 6.93
C LEU A 2 4.77 4.15 7.39
N VAL A 3 4.26 4.95 6.45
CA VAL A 3 3.52 6.17 6.77
C VAL A 3 2.05 5.86 7.00
N ALA A 4 1.45 6.43 8.04
CA ALA A 4 0.01 6.39 8.30
C ALA A 4 -0.51 7.70 8.88
N THR A 5 -1.83 7.85 8.94
CA THR A 5 -2.52 8.93 9.64
C THR A 5 -3.67 8.35 10.46
N VAL A 6 -3.99 8.96 11.60
CA VAL A 6 -5.14 8.54 12.43
C VAL A 6 -6.43 8.56 11.61
N ARG A 7 -6.61 9.59 10.76
CA ARG A 7 -7.75 9.71 9.84
C ARG A 7 -7.86 8.54 8.86
N ALA A 8 -6.75 8.13 8.21
CA ALA A 8 -6.78 7.00 7.29
C ALA A 8 -7.08 5.66 8.00
N LEU A 9 -6.61 5.50 9.24
CA LEU A 9 -6.93 4.32 10.03
C LEU A 9 -8.40 4.31 10.44
N LYS A 10 -8.97 5.43 10.91
CA LYS A 10 -10.42 5.54 11.16
C LYS A 10 -11.25 5.24 9.90
N TYR A 11 -10.81 5.69 8.73
CA TYR A 11 -11.45 5.35 7.45
C TYR A 11 -11.43 3.84 7.21
N ASN A 12 -10.29 3.18 7.49
CA ASN A 12 -10.18 1.72 7.40
C ASN A 12 -11.07 0.98 8.40
N GLY A 13 -11.39 1.59 9.54
CA GLY A 13 -12.39 1.12 10.50
C GLY A 13 -13.83 1.48 10.16
N GLY A 14 -14.10 2.05 8.98
CA GLY A 14 -15.45 2.28 8.46
C GLY A 14 -15.99 3.70 8.64
N VAL A 15 -15.21 4.67 9.13
CA VAL A 15 -15.65 6.07 9.22
C VAL A 15 -15.72 6.70 7.83
N ALA A 16 -16.83 7.37 7.51
CA ALA A 16 -16.98 8.09 6.25
C ALA A 16 -15.99 9.26 6.16
N ASN A 17 -15.56 9.60 4.94
CA ASN A 17 -14.56 10.65 4.71
C ASN A 17 -14.94 12.02 5.33
N ALA A 18 -16.24 12.33 5.35
CA ALA A 18 -16.76 13.58 5.92
C ALA A 18 -16.58 13.68 7.45
N ASP A 19 -16.48 12.54 8.15
CA ASP A 19 -16.53 12.48 9.61
C ASP A 19 -15.15 12.22 10.26
N LEU A 20 -14.08 12.12 9.45
CA LEU A 20 -12.73 11.74 9.91
C LEU A 20 -12.09 12.71 10.91
N ASN A 21 -12.59 13.95 11.00
CA ASN A 21 -12.08 14.96 11.90
C ASN A 21 -12.58 14.79 13.34
N GLN A 22 -13.60 13.95 13.57
CA GLN A 22 -14.12 13.66 14.90
C GLN A 22 -13.28 12.55 15.54
N GLN A 23 -13.01 12.67 16.85
CA GLN A 23 -12.34 11.60 17.59
C GLN A 23 -13.18 10.32 17.56
N ASN A 24 -12.58 9.19 17.21
CA ASN A 24 -13.25 7.88 17.23
C ASN A 24 -12.24 6.75 17.47
N VAL A 25 -11.99 6.46 18.74
CA VAL A 25 -11.02 5.45 19.19
C VAL A 25 -11.44 4.04 18.75
N GLU A 26 -12.74 3.75 18.72
CA GLU A 26 -13.21 2.41 18.35
C GLU A 26 -13.05 2.13 16.86
N ALA A 27 -13.40 3.09 15.99
CA ALA A 27 -13.12 2.93 14.57
C ALA A 27 -11.61 2.92 14.29
N LEU A 28 -10.82 3.68 15.04
CA LEU A 28 -9.36 3.60 14.94
C LEU A 28 -8.86 2.19 15.26
N LYS A 29 -9.36 1.58 16.35
CA LYS A 29 -9.04 0.21 16.73
C LYS A 29 -9.39 -0.81 15.65
N GLU A 30 -10.55 -0.68 15.01
CA GLU A 30 -10.96 -1.54 13.89
C GLU A 30 -10.14 -1.30 12.61
N GLY A 31 -9.54 -0.12 12.44
CA GLY A 31 -8.73 0.23 11.28
C GLY A 31 -7.23 -0.07 11.40
N ILE A 32 -6.69 -0.08 12.63
CA ILE A 32 -5.29 -0.42 12.94
C ILE A 32 -4.84 -1.75 12.32
N PRO A 33 -5.66 -2.83 12.24
CA PRO A 33 -5.28 -4.06 11.57
C PRO A 33 -4.72 -3.87 10.15
N ASN A 34 -5.16 -2.85 9.40
CA ASN A 34 -4.58 -2.51 8.10
C ASN A 34 -3.08 -2.16 8.21
N LEU A 35 -2.74 -1.27 9.14
CA LEU A 35 -1.37 -0.88 9.45
C LEU A 35 -0.55 -2.08 9.91
N LEU A 36 -1.09 -2.87 10.84
CA LEU A 36 -0.38 -4.01 11.40
C LEU A 36 -0.13 -5.10 10.36
N ARG A 37 -1.01 -5.32 9.39
CA ARG A 37 -0.75 -6.24 8.26
C ARG A 37 0.38 -5.74 7.37
N HIS A 38 0.44 -4.44 7.09
CA HIS A 38 1.59 -3.87 6.37
C HIS A 38 2.90 -3.99 7.15
N VAL A 39 2.87 -3.77 8.46
CA VAL A 39 4.01 -4.00 9.36
C VAL A 39 4.47 -5.45 9.30
N ASP A 40 3.53 -6.40 9.46
CA ASP A 40 3.80 -7.83 9.43
C ASP A 40 4.45 -8.23 8.10
N ASN A 41 3.87 -7.82 6.97
CA ASN A 41 4.45 -8.11 5.65
C ASN A 41 5.91 -7.65 5.52
N ILE A 42 6.26 -6.46 6.03
CA ILE A 42 7.64 -5.94 5.97
C ILE A 42 8.58 -6.78 6.86
N GLN A 43 8.14 -7.14 8.06
CA GLN A 43 8.96 -7.88 9.02
C GLN A 43 9.08 -9.37 8.67
N THR A 44 7.97 -10.04 8.36
CA THR A 44 7.88 -11.50 8.23
C THR A 44 8.20 -11.97 6.82
N VAL A 45 7.73 -11.27 5.78
CA VAL A 45 7.95 -11.68 4.39
C VAL A 45 9.26 -11.14 3.84
N TYR A 46 9.61 -9.91 4.15
CA TYR A 46 10.84 -9.27 3.65
C TYR A 46 12.01 -9.29 4.63
N GLY A 47 11.78 -9.60 5.91
CA GLY A 47 12.85 -9.68 6.91
C GLY A 47 13.48 -8.33 7.24
N LEU A 48 12.75 -7.23 7.04
CA LEU A 48 13.28 -5.87 7.16
C LEU A 48 12.80 -5.16 8.45
N PRO A 49 13.64 -4.32 9.07
CA PRO A 49 13.21 -3.45 10.16
C PRO A 49 12.24 -2.39 9.67
N VAL A 50 11.25 -2.05 10.50
CA VAL A 50 10.23 -1.06 10.17
C VAL A 50 10.03 -0.10 11.34
N VAL A 51 9.79 1.17 10.98
CA VAL A 51 9.29 2.23 11.85
C VAL A 51 8.01 2.76 11.21
N VAL A 52 7.00 3.00 12.04
CA VAL A 52 5.77 3.67 11.60
C VAL A 52 5.92 5.17 11.80
N ALA A 53 5.63 5.95 10.77
CA ALA A 53 5.57 7.40 10.84
C ALA A 53 4.12 7.86 10.79
N ILE A 54 3.63 8.49 11.86
CA ILE A 54 2.29 9.10 11.87
C ILE A 54 2.41 10.54 11.45
N ASN A 55 1.86 10.88 10.28
CA ASN A 55 1.78 12.28 9.87
C ASN A 55 0.75 12.99 10.74
N ALA A 56 1.20 13.97 11.51
CA ALA A 56 0.37 14.70 12.45
C ALA A 56 -0.70 15.53 11.73
N PHE A 57 -1.94 15.45 12.20
CA PHE A 57 -3.03 16.32 11.77
C PHE A 57 -3.58 17.14 12.95
N PRO A 58 -4.05 18.39 12.75
CA PRO A 58 -4.53 19.24 13.85
C PRO A 58 -5.70 18.67 14.67
N THR A 59 -6.44 17.71 14.11
CA THR A 59 -7.60 17.08 14.74
C THR A 59 -7.27 15.76 15.45
N ASP A 60 -6.04 15.27 15.33
CA ASP A 60 -5.64 14.01 15.96
C ASP A 60 -5.53 14.21 17.47
N THR A 61 -6.10 13.30 18.25
CA THR A 61 -6.04 13.40 19.72
C THR A 61 -4.90 12.59 20.31
N ALA A 62 -4.43 12.97 21.51
CA ALA A 62 -3.39 12.22 22.22
C ALA A 62 -3.80 10.77 22.51
N GLU A 63 -5.10 10.54 22.75
CA GLU A 63 -5.66 9.20 22.98
C GLU A 63 -5.60 8.34 21.71
N GLU A 64 -5.96 8.90 20.55
CA GLU A 64 -5.86 8.21 19.27
C GLU A 64 -4.40 7.86 18.91
N LEU A 65 -3.48 8.81 19.13
CA LEU A 65 -2.06 8.58 18.89
C LEU A 65 -1.47 7.51 19.82
N ALA A 66 -1.85 7.53 21.11
CA ALA A 66 -1.41 6.55 22.09
C ALA A 66 -1.88 5.13 21.72
N LEU A 67 -3.11 4.97 21.22
CA LEU A 67 -3.60 3.66 20.77
C LEU A 67 -2.74 3.11 19.62
N VAL A 68 -2.41 3.93 18.63
CA VAL A 68 -1.58 3.51 17.50
C VAL A 68 -0.18 3.11 17.97
N GLU A 69 0.41 3.88 18.89
CA GLU A 69 1.71 3.56 19.49
C GLU A 69 1.66 2.24 20.26
N GLU A 70 0.66 2.02 21.09
CA GLU A 70 0.50 0.80 21.88
C GLU A 70 0.40 -0.44 20.97
N GLU A 71 -0.44 -0.39 19.94
CA GLU A 71 -0.66 -1.51 19.03
C GLU A 71 0.58 -1.83 18.18
N CYS A 72 1.32 -0.82 17.72
CA CYS A 72 2.59 -1.05 17.01
C CYS A 72 3.68 -1.60 17.95
N LYS A 73 3.72 -1.12 19.20
CA LYS A 73 4.69 -1.58 20.20
C LYS A 73 4.49 -3.05 20.56
N LYS A 74 3.25 -3.55 20.56
CA LYS A 74 2.97 -5.00 20.71
C LYS A 74 3.63 -5.86 19.62
N ARG A 75 3.96 -5.28 18.46
CA ARG A 75 4.71 -5.91 17.35
C ARG A 75 6.20 -5.56 17.35
N GLY A 76 6.70 -4.90 18.39
CA GLY A 76 8.09 -4.46 18.49
C GLY A 76 8.45 -3.33 17.50
N VAL A 77 7.45 -2.56 17.05
CA VAL A 77 7.64 -1.47 16.09
C VAL A 77 7.42 -0.13 16.77
N ASN A 78 8.39 0.76 16.63
CA ASN A 78 8.29 2.13 17.13
C ASN A 78 7.40 2.96 16.21
N VAL A 79 6.65 3.87 16.82
CA VAL A 79 5.85 4.88 16.14
C VAL A 79 6.48 6.24 16.39
N VAL A 80 6.67 7.01 15.32
CA VAL A 80 7.19 8.37 15.41
C VAL A 80 6.20 9.35 14.80
N LEU A 81 5.83 10.38 15.55
CA LEU A 81 5.03 11.48 15.04
C LEU A 81 5.89 12.33 14.09
N SER A 82 5.36 12.61 12.90
CA SER A 82 5.99 13.39 11.85
C SER A 82 5.22 14.69 11.63
N GLU A 83 5.90 15.82 11.84
CA GLU A 83 5.36 17.16 11.65
C GLU A 83 6.02 17.88 10.47
N VAL A 84 6.60 17.14 9.52
CA VAL A 84 7.39 17.69 8.42
C VAL A 84 6.63 18.67 7.53
N TRP A 85 5.30 18.51 7.43
CA TRP A 85 4.45 19.44 6.69
C TRP A 85 4.41 20.83 7.31
N ALA A 86 4.30 20.93 8.63
CA ALA A 86 4.21 22.20 9.35
C ALA A 86 5.58 22.78 9.75
N LYS A 87 6.57 21.91 10.00
CA LYS A 87 7.87 22.29 10.60
C LYS A 87 9.07 22.02 9.69
N GLY A 88 8.85 21.60 8.44
CA GLY A 88 9.91 21.21 7.51
C GLY A 88 10.80 20.10 8.09
N GLY A 89 12.08 20.11 7.76
CA GLY A 89 13.03 19.08 8.22
C GLY A 89 13.09 18.90 9.74
N LYS A 90 12.85 19.97 10.53
CA LYS A 90 12.84 19.88 12.00
C LYS A 90 11.73 18.96 12.52
N GLY A 91 10.57 18.93 11.83
CA GLY A 91 9.45 18.06 12.18
C GLY A 91 9.68 16.57 11.88
N GLY A 92 10.80 16.21 11.26
CA GLY A 92 11.17 14.84 10.92
C GLY A 92 12.41 14.33 11.65
N GLN A 93 12.97 15.11 12.58
CA GLN A 93 14.24 14.77 13.24
C GLN A 93 14.13 13.45 14.02
N ALA A 94 13.07 13.29 14.82
CA ALA A 94 12.83 12.04 15.57
C ALA A 94 12.69 10.83 14.63
N LEU A 95 12.04 11.01 13.47
CA LEU A 95 11.89 9.94 12.47
C LEU A 95 13.25 9.60 11.85
N ALA A 96 14.07 10.61 11.55
CA ALA A 96 15.42 10.40 11.02
C ALA A 96 16.32 9.66 12.03
N GLU A 97 16.26 10.03 13.32
CA GLU A 97 16.99 9.36 14.40
C GLU A 97 16.59 7.88 14.52
N GLU A 98 15.29 7.59 14.46
CA GLU A 98 14.80 6.20 14.51
C GLU A 98 15.20 5.40 13.25
N VAL A 99 15.16 6.01 12.06
CA VAL A 99 15.65 5.38 10.83
C VAL A 99 17.14 5.08 10.94
N MET A 100 17.96 6.01 11.41
CA MET A 100 19.40 5.79 11.62
C MET A 100 19.66 4.64 12.58
N ARG A 101 18.89 4.55 13.67
CA ARG A 101 18.96 3.43 14.62
C ARG A 101 18.61 2.10 13.96
N LEU A 102 17.54 2.04 13.16
CA LEU A 102 17.15 0.82 12.45
C LEU A 102 18.17 0.40 11.38
N CYS A 103 18.87 1.34 10.75
CA CYS A 103 19.96 1.02 9.82
C CYS A 103 21.15 0.32 10.49
N GLN A 104 21.27 0.38 11.82
CA GLN A 104 22.28 -0.37 12.58
C GLN A 104 21.82 -1.78 12.95
N THR A 105 20.56 -2.14 12.67
CA THR A 105 20.03 -3.48 12.94
C THR A 105 20.33 -4.40 11.77
N GLU A 106 20.89 -5.57 12.05
CA GLU A 106 21.08 -6.60 11.02
C GLU A 106 19.72 -7.06 10.47
N SER A 107 19.64 -7.21 9.16
CA SER A 107 18.45 -7.71 8.48
C SER A 107 18.84 -8.53 7.27
N LYS A 108 17.98 -9.49 6.90
CA LYS A 108 18.18 -10.36 5.75
C LYS A 108 16.96 -10.24 4.86
N LEU A 109 17.16 -9.61 3.70
CA LEU A 109 16.11 -9.48 2.70
C LEU A 109 15.69 -10.87 2.20
N THR A 110 14.40 -11.16 2.34
CA THR A 110 13.72 -12.28 1.71
C THR A 110 12.65 -11.77 0.75
N PHE A 111 12.14 -12.63 -0.12
CA PHE A 111 11.09 -12.28 -1.08
C PHE A 111 9.86 -13.16 -0.85
N ALA A 112 8.72 -12.71 -1.37
CA ALA A 112 7.47 -13.45 -1.25
C ALA A 112 7.51 -14.82 -1.96
N TYR A 113 8.36 -15.01 -2.97
CA TYR A 113 8.46 -16.23 -3.78
C TYR A 113 9.87 -16.39 -4.35
N ASP A 114 10.22 -17.61 -4.80
CA ASP A 114 11.40 -17.85 -5.64
C ASP A 114 11.05 -17.63 -7.13
N VAL A 115 11.92 -16.94 -7.87
CA VAL A 115 11.76 -16.71 -9.31
C VAL A 115 11.74 -18.00 -10.13
N LYS A 116 12.21 -19.13 -9.58
CA LYS A 116 12.16 -20.44 -10.23
C LYS A 116 10.83 -21.17 -10.08
N GLU A 117 9.93 -20.68 -9.23
CA GLU A 117 8.59 -21.24 -9.11
C GLU A 117 7.76 -21.00 -10.38
N SER A 118 6.68 -21.76 -10.56
CA SER A 118 5.73 -21.50 -11.65
C SER A 118 5.09 -20.12 -11.49
N LEU A 119 4.68 -19.48 -12.60
CA LEU A 119 4.01 -18.17 -12.54
C LEU A 119 2.75 -18.22 -11.66
N LYS A 120 1.99 -19.33 -11.71
CA LYS A 120 0.81 -19.53 -10.85
C LYS A 120 1.18 -19.55 -9.37
N GLN A 121 2.29 -20.21 -9.01
CA GLN A 121 2.74 -20.29 -7.63
C GLN A 121 3.21 -18.92 -7.13
N LYS A 122 4.00 -18.17 -7.93
CA LYS A 122 4.41 -16.80 -7.57
C LYS A 122 3.21 -15.89 -7.29
N ILE A 123 2.19 -15.95 -8.13
CA ILE A 123 0.95 -15.18 -7.96
C ILE A 123 0.22 -15.61 -6.67
N THR A 124 0.17 -16.91 -6.40
CA THR A 124 -0.44 -17.47 -5.19
C THR A 124 0.31 -17.02 -3.94
N ASP A 125 1.63 -17.05 -3.96
CA ASP A 125 2.50 -16.62 -2.87
C ASP A 125 2.33 -15.13 -2.56
N ILE A 126 2.20 -14.27 -3.56
CA ILE A 126 1.86 -12.86 -3.33
C ILE A 126 0.48 -12.75 -2.66
N ALA A 127 -0.52 -13.45 -3.19
CA ALA A 127 -1.89 -13.36 -2.65
C ALA A 127 -1.98 -13.86 -1.21
N THR A 128 -1.34 -14.97 -0.87
CA THR A 128 -1.42 -15.57 0.47
C THR A 128 -0.49 -14.89 1.46
N LYS A 129 0.75 -14.54 1.08
CA LYS A 129 1.75 -13.97 2.01
C LYS A 129 1.64 -12.46 2.17
N ILE A 130 1.27 -11.73 1.12
CA ILE A 130 1.18 -10.26 1.15
C ILE A 130 -0.24 -9.78 1.37
N TYR A 131 -1.21 -10.38 0.69
CA TYR A 131 -2.61 -9.94 0.80
C TYR A 131 -3.37 -10.68 1.89
N HIS A 132 -2.87 -11.84 2.33
CA HIS A 132 -3.54 -12.75 3.28
C HIS A 132 -4.87 -13.26 2.70
N ALA A 133 -4.87 -13.53 1.40
CA ALA A 133 -5.96 -14.23 0.72
C ALA A 133 -5.89 -15.74 0.99
N ASP A 134 -7.03 -16.43 0.94
CA ASP A 134 -7.11 -17.91 0.99
C ASP A 134 -6.51 -18.57 -0.26
N GLY A 135 -6.34 -17.79 -1.35
CA GLY A 135 -5.76 -18.27 -2.59
C GLY A 135 -6.11 -17.38 -3.79
N VAL A 136 -5.95 -17.96 -4.98
CA VAL A 136 -6.13 -17.27 -6.26
C VAL A 136 -7.04 -18.09 -7.17
N GLU A 137 -7.96 -17.40 -7.85
CA GLU A 137 -8.78 -17.94 -8.91
C GLU A 137 -8.31 -17.38 -10.26
N PHE A 138 -7.96 -18.28 -11.18
CA PHE A 138 -7.51 -17.89 -12.52
C PHE A 138 -8.65 -18.05 -13.51
N ALA A 139 -9.00 -16.97 -14.21
CA ALA A 139 -9.89 -17.06 -15.35
C ALA A 139 -9.29 -17.98 -16.43
N PRO A 140 -10.11 -18.68 -17.24
CA PRO A 140 -9.60 -19.57 -18.29
C PRO A 140 -8.61 -18.90 -19.26
N SER A 141 -8.85 -17.62 -19.59
CA SER A 141 -7.94 -16.78 -20.39
C SER A 141 -6.58 -16.62 -19.71
N ALA A 142 -6.57 -16.22 -18.44
CA ALA A 142 -5.36 -16.03 -17.65
C ALA A 142 -4.57 -17.34 -17.50
N ALA A 143 -5.25 -18.46 -17.24
CA ALA A 143 -4.60 -19.76 -17.10
C ALA A 143 -3.89 -20.17 -18.41
N LYS A 144 -4.51 -19.94 -19.57
CA LYS A 144 -3.91 -20.20 -20.88
C LYS A 144 -2.73 -19.26 -21.16
N GLN A 145 -2.86 -17.97 -20.84
CA GLN A 145 -1.78 -16.98 -21.01
C GLN A 145 -0.56 -17.33 -20.16
N LEU A 146 -0.76 -17.73 -18.90
CA LEU A 146 0.33 -18.13 -18.01
C LEU A 146 1.11 -19.32 -18.58
N GLN A 147 0.41 -20.35 -19.05
CA GLN A 147 1.04 -21.51 -19.68
C GLN A 147 1.87 -21.08 -20.91
N GLN A 148 1.29 -20.26 -21.79
CA GLN A 148 1.99 -19.77 -22.98
C GLN A 148 3.25 -18.96 -22.62
N LEU A 149 3.18 -18.13 -21.57
CA LEU A 149 4.34 -17.36 -21.12
C LEU A 149 5.46 -18.26 -20.58
N GLU A 150 5.12 -19.34 -19.87
CA GLU A 150 6.10 -20.33 -19.42
C GLU A 150 6.75 -21.06 -20.61
N GLU A 151 5.95 -21.49 -21.59
CA GLU A 151 6.44 -22.15 -22.82
C GLU A 151 7.36 -21.23 -23.66
N LEU A 152 7.11 -19.92 -23.64
CA LEU A 152 7.93 -18.91 -24.31
C LEU A 152 9.21 -18.52 -23.54
N GLY A 153 9.47 -19.14 -22.39
CA GLY A 153 10.67 -18.88 -21.58
C GLY A 153 10.56 -17.69 -20.64
N PHE A 154 9.35 -17.15 -20.42
CA PHE A 154 9.11 -16.05 -19.48
C PHE A 154 8.74 -16.55 -18.07
N GLY A 155 8.82 -17.86 -17.81
CA GLY A 155 8.43 -18.47 -16.55
C GLY A 155 9.22 -17.96 -15.34
N GLU A 156 10.49 -17.59 -15.52
CA GLU A 156 11.34 -17.08 -14.43
C GLU A 156 11.18 -15.58 -14.16
N LEU A 157 10.35 -14.86 -14.93
CA LEU A 157 10.14 -13.43 -14.68
C LEU A 157 9.37 -13.18 -13.37
N PRO A 158 9.66 -12.08 -12.66
CA PRO A 158 8.86 -11.58 -11.54
C PRO A 158 7.41 -11.24 -11.93
N ILE A 159 6.54 -11.18 -10.93
CA ILE A 159 5.13 -10.84 -11.07
C ILE A 159 4.86 -9.40 -10.62
N CYS A 160 4.09 -8.68 -11.42
CA CYS A 160 3.51 -7.38 -11.10
C CYS A 160 1.98 -7.53 -10.99
N MET A 161 1.45 -7.44 -9.77
CA MET A 161 0.00 -7.51 -9.52
C MET A 161 -0.66 -6.15 -9.81
N ALA A 162 -1.55 -6.10 -10.79
CA ALA A 162 -2.36 -4.95 -11.11
C ALA A 162 -3.76 -5.11 -10.51
N LYS A 163 -3.93 -4.61 -9.29
CA LYS A 163 -5.17 -4.63 -8.49
C LYS A 163 -5.50 -3.25 -7.92
N THR A 164 -6.67 -3.11 -7.32
CA THR A 164 -7.01 -1.89 -6.55
C THR A 164 -6.01 -1.63 -5.43
N GLN A 165 -5.63 -0.37 -5.26
CA GLN A 165 -4.75 0.10 -4.19
C GLN A 165 -5.50 0.35 -2.88
N TYR A 166 -6.83 0.39 -2.91
CA TYR A 166 -7.66 0.75 -1.74
C TYR A 166 -7.89 -0.42 -0.76
N SER A 167 -7.56 -1.65 -1.16
CA SER A 167 -7.83 -2.86 -0.40
C SER A 167 -6.71 -3.89 -0.58
N PHE A 168 -6.52 -4.77 0.40
CA PHE A 168 -5.72 -5.98 0.23
C PHE A 168 -6.36 -6.97 -0.75
N THR A 169 -7.70 -6.95 -0.86
CA THR A 169 -8.45 -7.74 -1.84
C THR A 169 -8.40 -7.11 -3.24
N ASP A 170 -9.09 -7.73 -4.20
CA ASP A 170 -9.38 -7.16 -5.52
C ASP A 170 -10.68 -6.33 -5.55
N ASP A 171 -11.31 -6.11 -4.40
CA ASP A 171 -12.51 -5.30 -4.18
C ASP A 171 -12.18 -4.05 -3.35
N GLN A 172 -12.31 -2.88 -3.97
CA GLN A 172 -11.94 -1.59 -3.38
C GLN A 172 -12.78 -1.19 -2.16
N THR A 173 -13.92 -1.85 -1.94
CA THR A 173 -14.84 -1.53 -0.84
C THR A 173 -14.48 -2.23 0.46
N LYS A 174 -13.60 -3.24 0.42
CA LYS A 174 -13.18 -4.03 1.58
C LYS A 174 -11.97 -3.39 2.25
N LEU A 175 -12.21 -2.47 3.17
CA LEU A 175 -11.17 -1.77 3.91
C LEU A 175 -10.61 -2.61 5.08
N GLY A 176 -9.60 -2.09 5.78
CA GLY A 176 -9.04 -2.73 6.97
C GLY A 176 -8.05 -3.85 6.62
N ALA A 177 -8.16 -4.96 7.35
CA ALA A 177 -7.41 -6.20 7.12
C ALA A 177 -8.40 -7.36 6.85
N PRO A 178 -9.00 -7.42 5.65
CA PRO A 178 -10.01 -8.42 5.33
C PRO A 178 -9.43 -9.84 5.37
N GLU A 179 -10.27 -10.80 5.73
CA GLU A 179 -9.96 -12.24 5.79
C GLU A 179 -10.99 -13.02 4.93
N ASN A 180 -10.74 -14.30 4.68
CA ASN A 180 -11.66 -15.20 3.96
C ASN A 180 -12.00 -14.71 2.54
N PHE A 181 -10.99 -14.34 1.76
CA PHE A 181 -11.17 -13.88 0.39
C PHE A 181 -10.14 -14.51 -0.54
N LYS A 182 -10.45 -14.55 -1.83
CA LYS A 182 -9.51 -14.94 -2.89
C LYS A 182 -9.29 -13.78 -3.85
N ILE A 183 -8.15 -13.80 -4.53
CA ILE A 183 -7.86 -12.88 -5.64
C ILE A 183 -8.26 -13.53 -6.96
N THR A 184 -8.97 -12.81 -7.81
CA THR A 184 -9.29 -13.26 -9.16
C THR A 184 -8.31 -12.67 -10.16
N VAL A 185 -7.60 -13.49 -10.93
CA VAL A 185 -6.75 -13.03 -12.05
C VAL A 185 -7.48 -13.27 -13.37
N ARG A 186 -7.78 -12.18 -14.08
CA ARG A 186 -8.60 -12.19 -15.30
C ARG A 186 -7.78 -12.27 -16.58
N GLU A 187 -6.66 -11.56 -16.59
CA GLU A 187 -5.77 -11.45 -17.75
C GLU A 187 -4.32 -11.34 -17.28
N VAL A 188 -3.40 -11.85 -18.09
CA VAL A 188 -1.96 -11.77 -17.85
C VAL A 188 -1.25 -11.24 -19.09
N ARG A 189 -0.31 -10.31 -18.90
CA ARG A 189 0.50 -9.71 -19.96
C ARG A 189 1.97 -9.78 -19.61
N VAL A 190 2.85 -9.88 -20.59
CA VAL A 190 4.30 -9.80 -20.37
C VAL A 190 4.83 -8.43 -20.77
N SER A 191 5.65 -7.83 -19.91
CA SER A 191 6.44 -6.65 -20.22
C SER A 191 7.89 -7.09 -20.42
N ALA A 192 8.18 -7.71 -21.57
CA ALA A 192 9.46 -8.41 -21.78
C ALA A 192 10.69 -7.49 -21.64
N GLY A 193 10.61 -6.25 -22.14
CA GLY A 193 11.69 -5.27 -21.98
C GLY A 193 11.92 -4.83 -20.54
N ALA A 194 10.84 -4.75 -19.73
CA ALA A 194 10.94 -4.40 -18.32
C ALA A 194 11.25 -5.61 -17.41
N GLY A 195 11.10 -6.82 -17.93
CA GLY A 195 11.45 -8.06 -17.24
C GLY A 195 10.44 -8.51 -16.19
N PHE A 196 9.13 -8.36 -16.42
CA PHE A 196 8.10 -8.90 -15.51
C PHE A 196 6.79 -9.27 -16.23
N VAL A 197 5.97 -10.08 -15.56
CA VAL A 197 4.62 -10.48 -15.96
C VAL A 197 3.58 -9.70 -15.15
N VAL A 198 2.66 -9.02 -15.83
CA VAL A 198 1.58 -8.23 -15.23
C VAL A 198 0.32 -9.09 -15.10
N CYS A 199 -0.22 -9.20 -13.90
CA CYS A 199 -1.45 -9.94 -13.60
C CYS A 199 -2.59 -8.98 -13.27
N LEU A 200 -3.62 -8.93 -14.11
CA LEU A 200 -4.76 -8.02 -13.97
C LEU A 200 -5.88 -8.70 -13.20
N THR A 201 -6.29 -8.11 -12.07
CA THR A 201 -7.41 -8.65 -11.25
C THR A 201 -8.76 -8.01 -11.60
N GLY A 202 -8.74 -6.79 -12.11
CA GLY A 202 -9.91 -6.04 -12.54
C GLY A 202 -9.57 -5.09 -13.68
N SER A 203 -10.51 -4.20 -14.00
CA SER A 203 -10.28 -3.13 -14.98
C SER A 203 -9.31 -2.11 -14.41
N ILE A 204 -8.13 -2.00 -15.02
CA ILE A 204 -7.11 -1.01 -14.65
C ILE A 204 -7.20 0.19 -15.60
N MET A 205 -7.34 1.38 -15.04
CA MET A 205 -7.36 2.62 -15.80
C MET A 205 -5.93 2.96 -16.25
N THR A 206 -5.64 2.73 -17.53
CA THR A 206 -4.33 3.03 -18.15
C THR A 206 -4.28 4.40 -18.82
N MET A 207 -5.44 5.04 -19.04
CA MET A 207 -5.57 6.36 -19.62
C MET A 207 -6.65 7.15 -18.85
N PRO A 208 -6.27 7.95 -17.83
CA PRO A 208 -7.23 8.75 -17.10
C PRO A 208 -7.82 9.85 -18.00
N GLY A 209 -9.12 10.07 -17.89
CA GLY A 209 -9.81 11.17 -18.57
C GLY A 209 -9.70 12.49 -17.82
N LEU A 210 -10.09 13.58 -18.50
CA LEU A 210 -10.23 14.89 -17.85
C LEU A 210 -11.50 14.93 -16.97
N PRO A 211 -11.49 15.68 -15.86
CA PRO A 211 -12.69 15.93 -15.07
C PRO A 211 -13.66 16.85 -15.83
N LYS A 212 -14.89 16.99 -15.32
CA LYS A 212 -15.93 17.85 -15.91
C LYS A 212 -15.47 19.31 -16.11
N VAL A 213 -14.66 19.82 -15.19
CA VAL A 213 -14.01 21.14 -15.28
C VAL A 213 -12.51 20.91 -15.14
N PRO A 214 -11.75 20.85 -16.25
CA PRO A 214 -10.31 20.67 -16.22
C PRO A 214 -9.60 21.85 -15.56
N ALA A 215 -8.58 21.59 -14.74
CA ALA A 215 -7.72 22.65 -14.20
C ALA A 215 -7.11 23.54 -15.29
N ALA A 216 -6.93 22.99 -16.51
CA ALA A 216 -6.46 23.72 -17.69
C ALA A 216 -7.30 24.96 -18.05
N GLU A 217 -8.59 25.01 -17.71
CA GLU A 217 -9.43 26.21 -17.92
C GLU A 217 -9.04 27.39 -17.02
N HIS A 218 -8.30 27.12 -15.94
CA HIS A 218 -7.86 28.11 -14.96
C HIS A 218 -6.35 28.38 -14.99
N ILE A 219 -5.60 27.65 -15.84
CA ILE A 219 -4.17 27.87 -16.02
C ILE A 219 -3.97 29.07 -16.92
N ASP A 220 -3.17 30.03 -16.47
CA ASP A 220 -2.84 31.23 -17.23
C ASP A 220 -1.43 31.74 -16.90
N VAL A 221 -0.90 32.62 -17.75
CA VAL A 221 0.39 33.30 -17.58
C VAL A 221 0.13 34.80 -17.50
N LEU A 222 0.39 35.39 -16.34
CA LEU A 222 0.25 36.83 -16.12
C LEU A 222 1.32 37.60 -16.91
N ASP A 223 1.11 38.92 -17.09
CA ASP A 223 2.02 39.81 -17.82
C ASP A 223 3.47 39.81 -17.27
N ASP A 224 3.65 39.46 -16.00
CA ASP A 224 4.97 39.36 -15.35
C ASP A 224 5.61 37.96 -15.47
N GLY A 225 5.01 37.06 -16.26
CA GLY A 225 5.47 35.70 -16.50
C GLY A 225 5.11 34.71 -15.39
N ARG A 226 4.35 35.11 -14.36
CA ARG A 226 3.87 34.18 -13.33
C ARG A 226 2.75 33.29 -13.86
N ILE A 227 2.87 31.99 -13.59
CA ILE A 227 1.84 30.99 -13.90
C ILE A 227 0.85 30.91 -12.73
N VAL A 228 -0.44 30.96 -13.02
CA VAL A 228 -1.53 30.77 -12.06
C VAL A 228 -2.35 29.52 -12.38
N GLY A 229 -3.08 28.98 -11.40
CA GLY A 229 -3.99 27.84 -11.58
C GLY A 229 -3.34 26.46 -11.71
N LEU A 230 -2.03 26.35 -11.47
CA LEU A 230 -1.28 25.08 -11.61
C LEU A 230 -1.28 24.19 -10.36
N PHE A 231 -1.37 24.79 -9.16
CA PHE A 231 -1.37 24.12 -7.86
C PHE A 231 -2.33 24.80 -6.88
#